data_AF-A0A4Q5SY77-F1
#
_entry.id   AF-A0A4Q5SY77-F1
#
_cell.length_a   1.000
_cell.length_b   1.000
_cell.length_c   1.000
_cell.angle_alpha   90.00
_cell.angle_beta   90.00
_cell.angle_gamma   90.00
#
_symmetry.space_group_name_H-M   'P 1'
#
loop_
_entity.id
_entity.type
_entity.pdbx_description
1 polymer ?
#
loop_
_entity_poly.entity_id
_entity_poly.type
_entity_poly.pdbx_seq_one_letter_code
_entity_poly.pdbx_strand_id
1 'polypeptide(L)'
;MAKLSGFPELLPADRAVELAVTDALRRVFELHGFANVETRAVEPVETLLRKGEIDKEVYVVRRIHDDASPGTSSASRSDALALHFDLTVPFARYVVENAGKLEFPFRRYQIQKVWRGERPQQGRFREFTQADIDIVGDGTLPFHADVEVARVMAEALAAVATVLGLGAGTTPGGGAGLRAAPEELFTLQVSNRKVLEGFYLGLGVATPTAVMQVVDKLDKLPGE
;
A
#
# COMPACT_ATOMS: atom_id res chain seq x y z
N MET A 1 15.14 22.99 16.48
CA MET A 1 15.39 21.60 16.03
C MET A 1 15.02 21.53 14.56
N ALA A 2 15.86 20.98 13.68
CA ALA A 2 15.51 20.84 12.27
C ALA A 2 14.36 19.83 12.12
N LYS A 3 13.36 20.14 11.29
CA LYS A 3 12.23 19.24 11.02
C LYS A 3 12.75 17.97 10.34
N LEU A 4 12.37 16.80 10.85
CA LEU A 4 12.77 15.52 10.28
C LEU A 4 12.04 15.32 8.92
N SER A 5 12.79 15.33 7.82
CA SER A 5 12.21 15.26 6.48
C SER A 5 11.52 13.92 6.23
N GLY A 6 10.28 13.97 5.71
CA GLY A 6 9.49 12.80 5.37
C GLY A 6 8.70 12.18 6.54
N PHE A 7 8.74 12.76 7.74
CA PHE A 7 7.99 12.29 8.91
C PHE A 7 7.00 13.38 9.34
N PRO A 8 5.75 13.34 8.84
CA PRO A 8 4.78 14.41 9.11
C PRO A 8 4.25 14.33 10.55
N GLU A 9 4.15 15.49 11.18
CA GLU A 9 3.34 15.70 12.40
C GLU A 9 2.13 16.55 12.00
N LEU A 10 0.94 15.96 12.08
CA LEU A 10 -0.30 16.61 11.67
C LEU A 10 -0.84 17.51 12.78
N LEU A 11 -1.23 18.72 12.43
CA LEU A 11 -1.98 19.59 13.34
C LEU A 11 -3.40 19.02 13.54
N PRO A 12 -4.13 19.43 14.60
CA PRO A 12 -5.47 18.91 14.87
C PRO A 12 -6.43 19.00 13.68
N ALA A 13 -6.35 20.08 12.89
CA ALA A 13 -7.17 20.23 11.68
C ALA A 13 -6.84 19.18 10.60
N ASP A 14 -5.55 18.96 10.33
CA ASP A 14 -5.10 17.96 9.36
C ASP A 14 -5.42 16.54 9.84
N ARG A 15 -5.26 16.30 11.15
CA ARG A 15 -5.59 15.00 11.77
C ARG A 15 -7.09 14.72 11.72
N ALA A 16 -7.94 15.73 11.85
CA ALA A 16 -9.39 15.56 11.68
C ALA A 16 -9.74 15.10 10.26
N VAL A 17 -9.07 15.64 9.25
CA VAL A 17 -9.22 15.19 7.85
C VAL A 17 -8.74 13.75 7.67
N GLU A 18 -7.56 13.41 8.20
CA GLU A 18 -7.04 12.03 8.13
C GLU A 18 -7.97 11.01 8.79
N LEU A 19 -8.56 11.37 9.93
CA LEU A 19 -9.55 10.54 10.62
C LEU A 19 -10.81 10.34 9.78
N ALA A 20 -11.36 11.41 9.19
CA ALA A 20 -12.54 11.32 8.35
C ALA A 20 -12.32 10.41 7.12
N VAL A 21 -11.16 10.51 6.48
CA VAL A 21 -10.78 9.64 5.35
C VAL A 21 -10.64 8.19 5.82
N THR A 22 -9.95 7.96 6.93
CA THR A 22 -9.72 6.63 7.50
C THR A 22 -11.05 5.95 7.87
N ASP A 23 -11.96 6.69 8.50
CA ASP A 23 -13.28 6.16 8.89
C ASP A 23 -14.16 5.84 7.68
N ALA A 24 -14.11 6.64 6.62
CA ALA A 24 -14.84 6.37 5.38
C ALA A 24 -14.35 5.05 4.73
N LEU A 25 -13.03 4.88 4.62
CA LEU A 25 -12.42 3.66 4.10
C LEU A 25 -12.80 2.43 4.94
N ARG A 26 -12.58 2.53 6.27
CA ARG A 26 -12.92 1.48 7.23
C ARG A 26 -14.38 1.03 7.07
N ARG A 27 -15.30 1.99 7.03
CA ARG A 27 -16.73 1.73 6.92
C ARG A 27 -17.08 0.96 5.64
N VAL A 28 -16.51 1.34 4.50
CA VAL A 28 -16.73 0.64 3.23
C VAL A 28 -16.16 -0.78 3.31
N PHE A 29 -14.94 -0.96 3.79
CA PHE A 29 -14.33 -2.29 3.88
C PHE A 29 -15.14 -3.25 4.78
N GLU A 30 -15.58 -2.78 5.95
CA GLU A 30 -16.42 -3.56 6.86
C GLU A 30 -17.79 -3.91 6.27
N LEU A 31 -18.38 -3.03 5.45
CA LEU A 31 -19.65 -3.30 4.75
C LEU A 31 -19.53 -4.45 3.75
N HIS A 32 -18.35 -4.63 3.16
CA HIS A 32 -18.06 -5.72 2.23
C HIS A 32 -17.51 -6.96 2.93
N GLY A 33 -17.57 -7.03 4.26
CA GLY A 33 -17.18 -8.21 5.03
C GLY A 33 -15.66 -8.41 5.15
N PHE A 34 -14.86 -7.37 4.89
CA PHE A 34 -13.43 -7.42 5.18
C PHE A 34 -13.21 -7.22 6.68
N ALA A 35 -12.52 -8.16 7.32
CA ALA A 35 -12.21 -8.08 8.75
C ALA A 35 -10.96 -7.22 8.99
N ASN A 36 -10.94 -6.45 10.07
CA ASN A 36 -9.72 -5.71 10.43
C ASN A 36 -8.63 -6.66 10.90
N VAL A 37 -7.41 -6.44 10.43
CA VAL A 37 -6.21 -6.97 11.06
C VAL A 37 -5.20 -5.85 11.26
N GLU A 38 -4.35 -6.02 12.26
CA GLU A 38 -3.15 -5.20 12.46
C GLU A 38 -1.97 -6.15 12.65
N THR A 39 -0.89 -5.92 11.90
CA THR A 39 0.35 -6.68 12.03
C THR A 39 1.37 -5.87 12.82
N ARG A 40 2.33 -6.57 13.44
CA ARG A 40 3.47 -5.93 14.10
C ARG A 40 4.16 -4.91 13.20
N ALA A 41 4.64 -3.82 13.80
CA ALA A 41 5.36 -2.76 13.08
C ALA A 41 6.78 -3.16 12.65
N VAL A 42 7.32 -4.25 13.21
CA VAL A 42 8.68 -4.72 12.90
C VAL A 42 8.66 -6.15 12.42
N GLU A 43 9.50 -6.46 11.45
CA GLU A 43 9.71 -7.81 10.90
C GLU A 43 11.22 -8.14 10.96
N PRO A 44 11.60 -9.42 11.02
CA PRO A 44 12.97 -9.83 10.74
C PRO A 44 13.37 -9.32 9.35
N VAL A 45 14.57 -8.75 9.21
CA VAL A 45 15.07 -8.21 7.94
C VAL A 45 14.95 -9.25 6.82
N GLU A 46 15.27 -10.51 7.11
CA GLU A 46 15.14 -11.60 6.15
C GLU A 46 13.71 -11.82 5.63
N THR A 47 12.67 -11.50 6.41
CA THR A 47 11.27 -11.62 5.98
C THR A 47 10.95 -10.55 4.95
N LEU A 48 11.45 -9.33 5.15
CA LEU A 48 11.21 -8.19 4.25
C LEU A 48 11.97 -8.32 2.93
N LEU A 49 13.17 -8.91 2.93
CA LEU A 49 14.04 -9.01 1.75
C LEU A 49 13.70 -10.16 0.79
N ARG A 50 12.71 -11.02 1.13
CA ARG A 50 12.32 -12.16 0.27
C ARG A 50 11.82 -11.76 -1.13
N LYS A 51 11.39 -10.50 -1.33
CA LYS A 51 10.81 -10.02 -2.60
C LYS A 51 11.80 -9.31 -3.55
N GLY A 52 13.10 -9.18 -3.23
CA GLY A 52 14.11 -8.61 -4.13
C GLY A 52 14.94 -7.47 -3.51
N GLU A 53 15.52 -6.60 -4.36
CA GLU A 53 16.41 -5.47 -3.98
C GLU A 53 15.66 -4.33 -3.25
N ILE A 54 15.03 -4.62 -2.12
CA ILE A 54 14.35 -3.64 -1.26
C ILE A 54 15.30 -3.13 -0.15
N ASP A 55 16.55 -3.59 -0.14
CA ASP A 55 17.59 -3.24 0.85
C ASP A 55 17.72 -1.73 1.11
N LYS A 56 17.40 -0.87 0.12
CA LYS A 56 17.50 0.59 0.22
C LYS A 56 16.24 1.27 0.80
N GLU A 57 15.15 0.52 1.02
CA GLU A 57 13.84 1.05 1.38
C GLU A 57 13.43 0.75 2.83
N VAL A 58 14.28 0.08 3.63
CA VAL A 58 13.89 -0.39 4.97
C VAL A 58 14.67 0.32 6.09
N TYR A 59 13.97 0.67 7.18
CA TYR A 59 14.57 1.18 8.41
C TYR A 59 14.87 0.05 9.41
N VAL A 60 16.15 -0.18 9.70
CA VAL A 60 16.58 -1.14 10.73
C VAL A 60 16.36 -0.56 12.13
N VAL A 61 15.81 -1.37 13.04
CA VAL A 61 15.60 -1.04 14.45
C VAL A 61 16.71 -1.69 15.28
N ARG A 62 17.34 -0.91 16.16
CA ARG A 62 18.36 -1.39 17.11
C ARG A 62 18.03 -0.95 18.53
N ARG A 63 18.28 -1.81 19.50
CA ARG A 63 18.17 -1.45 20.91
C ARG A 63 19.40 -0.62 21.32
N ILE A 64 19.16 0.45 22.07
CA ILE A 64 20.21 1.39 22.51
C ILE A 64 21.22 0.71 23.44
N HIS A 65 20.77 -0.26 24.24
CA HIS A 65 21.57 -0.97 25.24
C HIS A 65 22.03 -2.36 24.80
N ASP A 66 21.97 -2.70 23.50
CA ASP A 66 22.71 -3.87 23.03
C ASP A 66 24.20 -3.49 23.09
N ASP A 67 24.91 -3.98 24.12
CA ASP A 67 26.33 -3.80 24.42
C ASP A 67 27.27 -4.43 23.36
N ALA A 68 26.89 -4.39 22.09
CA ALA A 68 27.79 -4.69 21.00
C ALA A 68 28.70 -3.48 20.80
N SER A 69 29.96 -3.59 21.25
CA SER A 69 31.03 -2.65 20.87
C SER A 69 30.95 -2.36 19.36
N PRO A 70 31.17 -1.12 18.91
CA PRO A 70 31.13 -0.78 17.48
C PRO A 70 32.09 -1.71 16.71
N GLY A 71 31.53 -2.66 15.96
CA GLY A 71 32.28 -3.70 15.23
C GLY A 71 32.10 -5.15 15.72
N THR A 72 31.31 -5.42 16.77
CA THR A 72 31.11 -6.77 17.35
C THR A 72 29.65 -7.21 17.47
N SER A 73 28.73 -6.68 16.66
CA SER A 73 27.35 -7.19 16.68
C SER A 73 27.32 -8.65 16.25
N SER A 74 27.20 -9.56 17.23
CA SER A 74 26.94 -10.98 17.04
C SER A 74 25.49 -11.26 16.62
N ALA A 75 24.65 -10.23 16.52
CA ALA A 75 23.37 -10.34 15.84
C ALA A 75 23.64 -10.69 14.38
N SER A 76 23.42 -11.97 14.06
CA SER A 76 23.38 -12.44 12.69
C SER A 76 22.40 -11.58 11.89
N ARG A 77 22.58 -11.44 10.57
CA ARG A 77 21.62 -10.68 9.73
C ARG A 77 20.18 -11.20 9.90
N SER A 78 20.01 -12.46 10.31
CA SER A 78 18.74 -13.10 10.68
C SER A 78 18.08 -12.56 11.96
N ASP A 79 18.84 -12.01 12.92
CA ASP A 79 18.30 -11.46 14.17
C ASP A 79 17.98 -9.96 14.07
N ALA A 80 18.32 -9.33 12.96
CA ALA A 80 18.07 -7.91 12.75
C ALA A 80 16.58 -7.66 12.52
N LEU A 81 16.01 -6.70 13.27
CA LEU A 81 14.63 -6.25 13.09
C LEU A 81 14.60 -4.96 12.25
N ALA A 82 13.52 -4.78 11.49
CA ALA A 82 13.32 -3.59 10.70
C ALA A 82 11.83 -3.25 10.59
N LEU A 83 11.52 -1.96 10.42
CA LEU A 83 10.15 -1.49 10.21
C LEU A 83 9.62 -2.00 8.87
N HIS A 84 8.37 -2.46 8.85
CA HIS A 84 7.71 -2.83 7.60
C HIS A 84 7.52 -1.63 6.66
N PHE A 85 7.84 -1.82 5.38
CA PHE A 85 7.76 -0.80 4.33
C PHE A 85 6.46 -0.88 3.52
N ASP A 86 5.73 -1.99 3.67
CA ASP A 86 4.40 -2.28 3.14
C ASP A 86 3.57 -3.07 4.16
N LEU A 87 2.30 -3.34 3.82
CA LEU A 87 1.42 -4.20 4.61
C LEU A 87 1.30 -5.62 4.03
N THR A 88 1.64 -5.82 2.76
CA THR A 88 1.47 -7.10 2.06
C THR A 88 2.46 -8.17 2.53
N VAL A 89 3.73 -7.84 2.78
CA VAL A 89 4.72 -8.82 3.25
C VAL A 89 4.41 -9.30 4.67
N PRO A 90 4.18 -8.41 5.66
CA PRO A 90 3.72 -8.82 6.99
C PRO A 90 2.42 -9.62 6.95
N PHE A 91 1.50 -9.27 6.06
CA PHE A 91 0.24 -9.98 5.90
C PHE A 91 0.43 -11.41 5.38
N ALA A 92 1.26 -11.63 4.35
CA ALA A 92 1.55 -12.98 3.86
C ALA A 92 2.11 -13.89 4.96
N ARG A 93 3.01 -13.37 5.80
CA ARG A 93 3.51 -14.07 7.00
C ARG A 93 2.36 -14.35 7.98
N TYR A 94 1.55 -13.35 8.31
CA TYR A 94 0.43 -13.48 9.22
C TYR A 94 -0.54 -14.59 8.80
N VAL A 95 -0.87 -14.69 7.52
CA VAL A 95 -1.72 -15.75 6.98
C VAL A 95 -1.09 -17.12 7.18
N VAL A 96 0.18 -17.29 6.83
CA VAL A 96 0.88 -18.58 6.96
C VAL A 96 0.94 -19.04 8.43
N GLU A 97 1.27 -18.15 9.35
CA GLU A 97 1.36 -18.47 10.79
C GLU A 97 -0.01 -18.80 11.41
N ASN A 98 -1.10 -18.30 10.83
CA ASN A 98 -2.45 -18.45 11.36
C ASN A 98 -3.37 -19.28 10.44
N ALA A 99 -2.83 -19.99 9.44
CA ALA A 99 -3.63 -20.72 8.46
C ALA A 99 -4.60 -21.75 9.10
N GLY A 100 -4.21 -22.36 10.23
CA GLY A 100 -5.09 -23.28 10.99
C GLY A 100 -6.14 -22.59 11.86
N LYS A 101 -6.17 -21.26 11.91
CA LYS A 101 -7.11 -20.43 12.70
C LYS A 101 -7.95 -19.50 11.82
N LEU A 102 -7.57 -19.30 10.56
CA LEU A 102 -8.27 -18.46 9.61
C LEU A 102 -9.23 -19.30 8.78
N GLU A 103 -10.38 -18.74 8.47
CA GLU A 103 -11.33 -19.32 7.52
C GLU A 103 -11.07 -18.75 6.12
N PHE A 104 -10.97 -19.63 5.13
CA PHE A 104 -10.74 -19.26 3.73
C PHE A 104 -12.03 -19.40 2.90
N PRO A 105 -12.33 -18.47 1.97
CA PRO A 105 -11.51 -17.30 1.62
C PRO A 105 -11.52 -16.22 2.71
N PHE A 106 -10.33 -15.81 3.12
CA PHE A 106 -10.11 -14.83 4.16
C PHE A 106 -10.07 -13.43 3.55
N ARG A 107 -10.96 -12.55 4.03
CA ARG A 107 -11.05 -11.15 3.60
C ARG A 107 -10.56 -10.25 4.72
N ARG A 108 -9.59 -9.40 4.43
CA ARG A 108 -9.06 -8.47 5.43
C ARG A 108 -8.87 -7.07 4.90
N TYR A 109 -9.06 -6.10 5.76
CA TYR A 109 -8.54 -4.76 5.56
C TYR A 109 -7.54 -4.41 6.65
N GLN A 110 -6.61 -3.51 6.31
CA GLN A 110 -5.61 -3.01 7.24
C GLN A 110 -5.36 -1.53 6.93
N ILE A 111 -5.48 -0.68 7.93
CA ILE A 111 -5.12 0.74 7.83
C ILE A 111 -4.05 1.01 8.88
N GLN A 112 -2.80 1.13 8.45
CA GLN A 112 -1.64 1.20 9.35
C GLN A 112 -0.51 2.02 8.73
N LYS A 113 0.33 2.62 9.59
CA LYS A 113 1.54 3.32 9.14
C LYS A 113 2.56 2.35 8.55
N VAL A 114 3.30 2.82 7.56
CA VAL A 114 4.47 2.13 6.99
C VAL A 114 5.64 3.10 6.85
N TRP A 115 6.84 2.53 6.71
CA TRP A 115 8.07 3.32 6.66
C TRP A 115 8.97 2.97 5.46
N ARG A 116 9.28 3.97 4.64
CA ARG A 116 10.15 3.80 3.47
C ARG A 116 11.44 4.61 3.63
N GLY A 117 12.57 3.91 3.63
CA GLY A 117 13.92 4.43 3.83
C GLY A 117 14.44 5.34 2.73
N GLU A 118 13.73 5.42 1.61
CA GLU A 118 14.12 6.16 0.42
C GLU A 118 14.29 7.66 0.65
N ARG A 119 15.02 8.31 -0.27
CA ARG A 119 15.17 9.77 -0.24
C ARG A 119 13.80 10.40 -0.50
N PRO A 120 13.34 11.33 0.35
CA PRO A 120 12.07 11.99 0.15
C PRO A 120 12.05 12.75 -1.18
N GLN A 121 10.97 12.59 -1.93
CA GLN A 121 10.64 13.35 -3.14
C GLN A 121 9.34 14.11 -2.86
N GLN A 122 8.96 15.05 -3.73
CA GLN A 122 7.69 15.77 -3.56
C GLN A 122 6.52 14.78 -3.51
N GLY A 123 5.70 14.88 -2.45
CA GLY A 123 4.57 13.96 -2.22
C GLY A 123 4.95 12.56 -1.72
N ARG A 124 6.25 12.29 -1.51
CA ARG A 124 6.73 10.97 -1.07
C ARG A 124 7.34 11.06 0.33
N PHE A 125 6.51 10.71 1.31
CA PHE A 125 6.90 10.68 2.72
C PHE A 125 7.67 9.40 3.05
N ARG A 126 8.45 9.47 4.14
CA ARG A 126 9.17 8.34 4.73
C ARG A 126 8.31 7.58 5.74
N GLU A 127 7.31 8.24 6.29
CA GLU A 127 6.23 7.64 7.08
C GLU A 127 4.88 8.10 6.53
N PHE A 128 3.96 7.17 6.30
CA PHE A 128 2.59 7.46 5.89
C PHE A 128 1.65 6.29 6.21
N THR A 129 0.35 6.58 6.29
CA THR A 129 -0.70 5.58 6.50
C THR A 129 -1.07 4.91 5.17
N GLN A 130 -1.01 3.58 5.11
CA GLN A 130 -1.56 2.78 4.01
C GLN A 130 -2.90 2.17 4.40
N ALA A 131 -3.78 1.99 3.42
CA ALA A 131 -5.06 1.34 3.55
C ALA A 131 -5.16 0.24 2.48
N ASP A 132 -5.08 -1.02 2.91
CA ASP A 132 -5.05 -2.20 2.04
C ASP A 132 -6.30 -3.06 2.27
N ILE A 133 -6.80 -3.67 1.19
CA ILE A 133 -7.76 -4.79 1.24
C ILE A 133 -7.19 -5.98 0.48
N ASP A 134 -7.39 -7.19 1.01
CA ASP A 134 -6.94 -8.41 0.38
C ASP A 134 -7.97 -9.53 0.57
N ILE A 135 -8.07 -10.37 -0.46
CA ILE A 135 -8.79 -11.64 -0.42
C ILE A 135 -7.76 -12.75 -0.60
N VAL A 136 -7.70 -13.68 0.35
CA VAL A 136 -6.81 -14.84 0.29
C VAL A 136 -7.64 -16.10 0.22
N GLY A 137 -7.36 -16.97 -0.74
CA GLY A 137 -8.00 -18.28 -0.87
C GLY A 137 -7.05 -19.41 -0.45
N ASP A 138 -7.63 -20.59 -0.24
CA ASP A 138 -6.86 -21.84 -0.23
C ASP A 138 -6.79 -22.38 -1.67
N GLY A 139 -5.60 -22.32 -2.26
CA GLY A 139 -5.39 -22.66 -3.67
C GLY A 139 -5.76 -21.52 -4.63
N THR A 140 -6.82 -21.70 -5.41
CA THR A 140 -7.16 -20.76 -6.50
C THR A 140 -8.35 -19.90 -6.11
N LEU A 141 -8.20 -18.59 -6.24
CA LEU A 141 -9.30 -17.65 -6.12
C LEU A 141 -10.11 -17.60 -7.43
N PRO A 142 -11.45 -17.56 -7.34
CA PRO A 142 -12.30 -17.35 -8.50
C PRO A 142 -12.16 -15.90 -9.01
N PHE A 143 -12.30 -15.70 -10.32
CA PHE A 143 -12.16 -14.38 -10.97
C PHE A 143 -13.05 -13.27 -10.37
N HIS A 144 -14.19 -13.62 -9.79
CA HIS A 144 -15.05 -12.60 -9.15
C HIS A 144 -14.37 -11.92 -7.95
N ALA A 145 -13.34 -12.52 -7.35
CA ALA A 145 -12.56 -11.89 -6.28
C ALA A 145 -11.81 -10.64 -6.78
N ASP A 146 -11.25 -10.68 -8.00
CA ASP A 146 -10.61 -9.51 -8.63
C ASP A 146 -11.64 -8.39 -8.87
N VAL A 147 -12.85 -8.77 -9.31
CA VAL A 147 -13.97 -7.83 -9.53
C VAL A 147 -14.47 -7.24 -8.22
N GLU A 148 -14.56 -8.05 -7.15
CA GLU A 148 -14.94 -7.63 -5.79
C GLU A 148 -13.98 -6.55 -5.29
N VAL A 149 -12.67 -6.80 -5.34
CA VAL A 149 -11.65 -5.80 -4.94
C VAL A 149 -11.79 -4.51 -5.74
N ALA A 150 -11.92 -4.58 -7.08
CA ALA A 150 -12.09 -3.39 -7.92
C ALA A 150 -13.36 -2.60 -7.56
N ARG A 151 -14.47 -3.29 -7.29
CA ARG A 151 -15.74 -2.66 -6.90
C ARG A 151 -15.63 -1.98 -5.53
N VAL A 152 -15.06 -2.67 -4.54
CA VAL A 152 -14.86 -2.12 -3.19
C VAL A 152 -13.95 -0.90 -3.24
N MET A 153 -12.88 -0.94 -4.04
CA MET A 153 -11.99 0.22 -4.23
C MET A 153 -12.71 1.42 -4.85
N ALA A 154 -13.56 1.20 -5.85
CA ALA A 154 -14.35 2.28 -6.45
C ALA A 154 -15.32 2.92 -5.43
N GLU A 155 -16.00 2.10 -4.62
CA GLU A 155 -16.87 2.60 -3.54
C GLU A 155 -16.08 3.36 -2.46
N ALA A 156 -14.91 2.84 -2.09
CA ALA A 156 -14.04 3.44 -1.09
C ALA A 156 -13.56 4.84 -1.54
N LEU A 157 -13.13 4.97 -2.81
CA LEU A 157 -12.73 6.25 -3.37
C LEU A 157 -13.88 7.25 -3.46
N ALA A 158 -15.09 6.81 -3.85
CA ALA A 158 -16.28 7.66 -3.87
C ALA A 158 -16.68 8.15 -2.45
N ALA A 159 -16.57 7.27 -1.44
CA ALA A 159 -16.79 7.63 -0.05
C ALA A 159 -15.77 8.66 0.44
N VAL A 160 -14.48 8.48 0.10
CA VAL A 160 -13.42 9.44 0.40
C VAL A 160 -13.68 10.79 -0.27
N ALA A 161 -14.04 10.80 -1.56
CA ALA A 161 -14.40 12.04 -2.25
C ALA A 161 -15.55 12.77 -1.55
N THR A 162 -16.57 12.03 -1.12
CA THR A 162 -17.72 12.59 -0.41
C THR A 162 -17.32 13.26 0.90
N VAL A 163 -16.53 12.60 1.76
CA VAL A 163 -16.11 13.19 3.04
C VAL A 163 -15.14 14.36 2.88
N LEU A 164 -14.41 14.40 1.78
CA LEU A 164 -13.55 15.53 1.41
C LEU A 164 -14.29 16.65 0.66
N GLY A 165 -15.57 16.49 0.36
CA GLY A 165 -16.36 17.46 -0.40
C GLY A 165 -15.94 17.58 -1.88
N LEU A 166 -15.25 16.58 -2.42
CA LEU A 166 -14.86 16.53 -3.82
C LEU A 166 -16.07 16.09 -4.67
N GLY A 167 -16.36 16.80 -5.77
CA GLY A 167 -17.51 16.53 -6.65
C GLY A 167 -18.85 17.11 -6.15
N ALA A 168 -18.93 17.56 -4.89
CA ALA A 168 -20.11 18.25 -4.35
C ALA A 168 -19.98 19.78 -4.56
N GLY A 169 -20.74 20.34 -5.49
CA GLY A 169 -20.77 21.78 -5.71
C GLY A 169 -21.45 22.53 -4.56
N THR A 170 -20.66 23.21 -3.72
CA THR A 170 -21.14 24.36 -2.96
C THR A 170 -20.22 25.56 -3.20
N THR A 171 -20.39 26.22 -4.35
CA THR A 171 -20.06 27.65 -4.45
C THR A 171 -21.31 28.43 -4.05
N PRO A 172 -21.24 29.29 -3.03
CA PRO A 172 -22.20 30.40 -2.92
C PRO A 172 -21.95 31.32 -4.13
N GLY A 173 -22.79 31.21 -5.18
CA GLY A 173 -22.94 32.25 -6.20
C GLY A 173 -22.19 32.12 -7.54
N GLY A 174 -21.96 30.92 -8.11
CA GLY A 174 -21.31 30.83 -9.43
C GLY A 174 -21.74 29.64 -10.30
N GLY A 175 -22.36 29.96 -11.44
CA GLY A 175 -22.43 29.25 -12.73
C GLY A 175 -22.40 27.72 -12.81
N ALA A 176 -23.41 27.15 -13.49
CA ALA A 176 -23.52 25.74 -13.84
C ALA A 176 -22.39 25.27 -14.80
N GLY A 177 -21.26 24.86 -14.24
CA GLY A 177 -20.27 24.01 -14.91
C GLY A 177 -20.56 22.53 -14.62
N LEU A 178 -20.27 21.65 -15.58
CA LEU A 178 -20.53 20.21 -15.53
C LEU A 178 -20.07 19.60 -14.19
N ARG A 179 -21.02 19.01 -13.45
CA ARG A 179 -20.81 18.37 -12.15
C ARG A 179 -20.29 16.96 -12.40
N ALA A 180 -19.11 16.62 -11.87
CA ALA A 180 -18.68 15.22 -11.84
C ALA A 180 -19.27 14.56 -10.59
N ALA A 181 -20.04 13.49 -10.75
CA ALA A 181 -20.44 12.66 -9.61
C ALA A 181 -19.17 12.07 -8.95
N PRO A 182 -19.16 11.72 -7.64
CA PRO A 182 -17.97 11.17 -6.98
C PRO A 182 -17.35 9.97 -7.72
N GLU A 183 -18.17 9.15 -8.38
CA GLU A 183 -17.76 8.03 -9.22
C GLU A 183 -17.07 8.44 -10.54
N GLU A 184 -17.25 9.68 -10.99
CA GLU A 184 -16.63 10.24 -12.21
C GLU A 184 -15.28 10.93 -11.93
N LEU A 185 -14.88 11.05 -10.65
CA LEU A 185 -13.62 11.68 -10.25
C LEU A 185 -12.39 10.79 -10.49
N PHE A 186 -12.59 9.49 -10.66
CA PHE A 186 -11.52 8.51 -10.72
C PHE A 186 -11.68 7.58 -11.92
N THR A 187 -10.56 7.14 -12.48
CA THR A 187 -10.52 6.09 -13.51
C THR A 187 -9.65 4.95 -13.01
N LEU A 188 -10.21 3.74 -12.95
CA LEU A 188 -9.44 2.54 -12.61
C LEU A 188 -8.84 1.95 -13.88
N GLN A 189 -7.51 2.03 -14.01
CA GLN A 189 -6.77 1.37 -15.09
C GLN A 189 -6.49 -0.08 -14.72
N VAL A 190 -6.86 -1.02 -15.58
CA VAL A 190 -6.72 -2.46 -15.33
C VAL A 190 -5.83 -3.09 -16.39
N SER A 191 -4.91 -3.95 -15.97
CA SER A 191 -4.04 -4.72 -16.86
C SER A 191 -3.85 -6.14 -16.32
N ASN A 192 -3.39 -7.05 -17.17
CA ASN A 192 -3.07 -8.42 -16.81
C ASN A 192 -1.64 -8.76 -17.26
N ARG A 193 -0.79 -9.10 -16.29
CA ARG A 193 0.62 -9.43 -16.53
C ARG A 193 0.79 -10.52 -17.59
N LYS A 194 -0.07 -11.55 -17.61
CA LYS A 194 0.01 -12.67 -18.56
C LYS A 194 -0.22 -12.22 -20.00
N VAL A 195 -1.06 -11.20 -20.21
CA VAL A 195 -1.30 -10.61 -21.53
C VAL A 195 -0.05 -9.88 -22.01
N LEU A 196 0.56 -9.07 -21.15
CA LEU A 196 1.81 -8.38 -21.45
C LEU A 196 2.97 -9.36 -21.72
N GLU A 197 3.10 -10.39 -20.88
CA GLU A 197 4.09 -11.46 -21.07
C GLU A 197 3.91 -12.15 -22.42
N GLY A 198 2.69 -12.55 -22.77
CA GLY A 198 2.38 -13.15 -24.06
C GLY A 198 2.68 -12.23 -25.24
N PHE A 199 2.34 -10.94 -25.12
CA PHE A 199 2.65 -9.93 -26.14
C PHE A 199 4.16 -9.82 -26.40
N TYR A 200 4.97 -9.65 -25.35
CA TYR A 200 6.43 -9.52 -25.51
C TYR A 200 7.08 -10.81 -26.01
N LEU A 201 6.64 -11.97 -25.54
CA LEU A 201 7.10 -13.25 -26.08
C LEU A 201 6.76 -13.38 -27.57
N GLY A 202 5.57 -12.93 -27.99
CA GLY A 202 5.16 -12.90 -29.40
C GLY A 202 6.04 -11.99 -30.27
N LEU A 203 6.64 -10.95 -29.68
CA LEU A 203 7.62 -10.08 -30.34
C LEU A 203 9.05 -10.63 -30.32
N GLY A 204 9.28 -11.83 -29.76
CA GLY A 204 10.61 -12.44 -29.65
C GLY A 204 11.46 -11.90 -28.50
N VAL A 205 10.85 -11.20 -27.53
CA VAL A 205 11.56 -10.73 -26.34
C VAL A 205 11.80 -11.91 -25.38
N ALA A 206 13.08 -12.25 -25.17
CA ALA A 206 13.46 -13.37 -24.29
C ALA A 206 13.14 -13.13 -22.80
N THR A 207 13.09 -11.86 -22.37
CA THR A 207 12.89 -11.50 -20.96
C THR A 207 11.78 -10.45 -20.79
N PRO A 208 10.50 -10.83 -20.93
CA PRO A 208 9.36 -9.90 -20.81
C PRO A 208 9.38 -9.07 -19.52
N THR A 209 9.81 -9.67 -18.39
CA THR A 209 9.88 -8.99 -17.09
C THR A 209 10.77 -7.76 -17.10
N ALA A 210 11.91 -7.81 -17.79
CA ALA A 210 12.82 -6.67 -17.89
C ALA A 210 12.18 -5.53 -18.67
N VAL A 211 11.43 -5.83 -19.74
CA VAL A 211 10.69 -4.83 -20.52
C VAL A 211 9.56 -4.24 -19.68
N MET A 212 8.79 -5.06 -18.96
CA MET A 212 7.74 -4.58 -18.06
C MET A 212 8.27 -3.60 -17.00
N GLN A 213 9.48 -3.82 -16.46
CA GLN A 213 10.12 -2.89 -15.52
C GLN A 213 10.51 -1.54 -16.12
N VAL A 214 10.80 -1.51 -17.43
CA VAL A 214 11.05 -0.26 -18.16
C VAL A 214 9.73 0.45 -18.45
N VAL A 215 8.72 -0.30 -18.89
CA VAL A 215 7.38 0.19 -19.21
C VAL A 215 6.68 0.80 -17.99
N ASP A 216 6.88 0.24 -16.80
CA ASP A 216 6.40 0.78 -15.51
C ASP A 216 6.94 2.20 -15.18
N LYS A 217 7.96 2.66 -15.92
CA LYS A 217 8.58 3.97 -15.74
C LYS A 217 8.27 4.94 -16.88
N LEU A 218 7.51 4.53 -17.90
CA LEU A 218 7.25 5.35 -19.10
C LEU A 218 6.64 6.70 -18.78
N ASP A 219 5.72 6.75 -17.83
CA ASP A 219 5.06 7.97 -17.35
C ASP A 219 6.00 8.94 -16.63
N LYS A 220 7.17 8.45 -16.19
CA LYS A 220 8.19 9.20 -15.43
C LYS A 220 9.40 9.57 -16.28
N LEU A 221 9.50 9.03 -17.49
CA LEU A 221 10.58 9.36 -18.43
C LEU A 221 10.19 10.60 -19.24
N PRO A 222 11.14 11.52 -19.53
CA PRO A 222 10.88 12.59 -20.48
C PRO A 222 10.51 11.99 -21.83
N GLY A 223 9.41 12.46 -22.43
CA GLY A 223 9.02 12.04 -23.77
C GLY A 223 10.10 12.41 -24.79
N GLU A 224 10.52 11.45 -25.61
CA GLU A 224 11.28 11.70 -26.83
C GLU A 224 10.38 12.17 -27.97
#